data_AF-A0A529SV47-F1
#
_entry.id   AF-A0A529SV47-F1
#
_cell.length_a   1.000
_cell.length_b   1.000
_cell.length_c   1.000
_cell.angle_alpha   90.00
_cell.angle_beta   90.00
_cell.angle_gamma   90.00
#
_symmetry.space_group_name_H-M   'P 1'
#
loop_
_entity.id
_entity.type
_entity.pdbx_description
1 polymer ?
#
loop_
_entity_poly.entity_id
_entity_poly.type
_entity_poly.pdbx_seq_one_letter_code
_entity_poly.pdbx_strand_id
1 'polypeptide(L)'
;YPFSPDSAVDVNVRDFQRLFGPTGLIDAFTNDHLINYVDTASEPWKWRADFGLDPAALAAFEQARHIRDDLFPGGTGPVMNFTLEPKDLSPNVARVTLNLDGQNLVYYNNATRPQPMTWPGKDGTGVISLAFQPVDGSPEVMLNETGSWAWLRMLRGGRFNATKLTDVYSLRLGTKGMWADFELKAASVENPYTLEMFKKFTCPPQI
;
A
#
# COMPACT_ATOMS: atom_id res chain seq x y z
N TYR A 1 7.59 0.42 10.00
CA TYR A 1 6.70 -0.04 8.92
C TYR A 1 6.16 1.21 8.23
N PRO A 2 6.13 1.31 6.89
CA PRO A 2 6.29 0.23 5.90
C PRO A 2 7.71 -0.02 5.37
N PHE A 3 8.68 0.87 5.63
CA PHE A 3 10.06 0.73 5.11
C PHE A 3 10.79 -0.54 5.54
N SER A 4 10.55 -0.99 6.77
CA SER A 4 10.95 -2.32 7.24
C SER A 4 9.68 -3.16 7.40
N PRO A 5 9.55 -4.28 6.65
CA PRO A 5 8.39 -5.16 6.74
C PRO A 5 8.16 -5.68 8.15
N ASP A 6 9.22 -6.04 8.87
CA ASP A 6 9.14 -6.68 10.19
C ASP A 6 8.97 -5.69 11.36
N SER A 7 8.99 -4.39 11.08
CA SER A 7 8.87 -3.35 12.10
C SER A 7 7.52 -3.39 12.82
N ALA A 8 7.54 -3.53 14.14
CA ALA A 8 6.35 -3.42 14.98
C ALA A 8 5.82 -1.98 15.10
N VAL A 9 6.68 -0.98 14.86
CA VAL A 9 6.32 0.45 14.93
C VAL A 9 5.91 0.95 13.55
N ASP A 10 4.81 1.69 13.51
CA ASP A 10 4.31 2.38 12.31
C ASP A 10 4.95 3.76 12.18
N VAL A 11 5.36 4.13 10.96
CA VAL A 11 5.71 5.52 10.64
C VAL A 11 4.44 6.36 10.74
N ASN A 12 4.53 7.50 11.43
CA ASN A 12 3.42 8.44 11.50
C ASN A 12 3.08 8.98 10.10
N VAL A 13 1.79 8.98 9.74
CA VAL A 13 1.33 9.44 8.43
C VAL A 13 1.74 10.89 8.15
N ARG A 14 1.68 11.79 9.14
CA ARG A 14 2.06 13.20 8.96
C ARG A 14 3.56 13.36 8.72
N ASP A 15 4.38 12.57 9.40
CA ASP A 15 5.83 12.60 9.17
C ASP A 15 6.17 12.03 7.79
N PHE A 16 5.46 10.98 7.37
CA PHE A 16 5.55 10.45 6.02
C PHE A 16 5.17 11.49 4.96
N GLN A 17 4.04 12.19 5.14
CA GLN A 17 3.61 13.31 4.30
C GLN A 17 4.64 14.43 4.26
N ARG A 18 5.19 14.82 5.41
CA ARG A 18 6.20 15.88 5.49
C ARG A 18 7.48 15.52 4.73
N LEU A 19 7.87 14.25 4.72
CA LEU A 19 9.10 13.80 4.09
C LEU A 19 8.92 13.56 2.58
N PHE A 20 7.90 12.80 2.19
CA PHE A 20 7.69 12.31 0.82
C PHE A 20 6.59 13.02 0.05
N GLY A 21 5.70 13.74 0.72
CA GLY A 21 4.59 14.40 0.06
C GLY A 21 5.04 15.51 -0.90
N PRO A 22 4.13 16.01 -1.76
CA PRO A 22 4.38 17.19 -2.57
C PRO A 22 4.77 18.37 -1.68
N THR A 23 5.77 19.14 -2.10
CA THR A 23 6.37 20.21 -1.29
C THR A 23 6.96 19.74 0.06
N GLY A 24 7.07 18.43 0.26
CA GLY A 24 7.74 17.83 1.40
C GLY A 24 9.25 18.03 1.32
N LEU A 25 9.97 17.59 2.36
CA LEU A 25 11.39 17.87 2.51
C LEU A 25 12.24 17.40 1.32
N ILE A 26 12.00 16.18 0.82
CA ILE A 26 12.79 15.63 -0.31
C ILE A 26 12.44 16.35 -1.62
N ASP A 27 11.14 16.62 -1.83
CA ASP A 27 10.67 17.30 -3.03
C ASP A 27 11.17 18.75 -3.10
N ALA A 28 11.02 19.50 -2.01
CA ALA A 28 11.55 20.86 -1.89
C ALA A 28 13.07 20.89 -2.11
N PHE A 29 13.83 20.02 -1.44
CA PHE A 29 15.27 19.93 -1.65
C PHE A 29 15.64 19.65 -3.11
N THR A 30 14.93 18.71 -3.75
CA THR A 30 15.18 18.38 -5.16
C THR A 30 14.91 19.57 -6.07
N ASN A 31 13.81 20.28 -5.87
CA ASN A 31 13.42 21.42 -6.69
C ASN A 31 14.30 22.65 -6.44
N ASP A 32 14.69 22.90 -5.19
CA ASP A 32 15.44 24.10 -4.81
C ASP A 32 16.94 23.98 -5.11
N HIS A 33 17.49 22.75 -5.07
CA HIS A 33 18.94 22.53 -5.14
C HIS A 33 19.40 21.62 -6.28
N LEU A 34 18.59 20.65 -6.73
CA LEU A 34 19.05 19.61 -7.67
C LEU A 34 18.49 19.75 -9.08
N ILE A 35 17.29 20.33 -9.25
CA ILE A 35 16.53 20.21 -10.51
C ILE A 35 17.26 20.75 -11.74
N ASN A 36 18.10 21.78 -11.56
CA ASN A 36 18.90 22.37 -12.64
C ASN A 36 20.11 21.51 -13.05
N TYR A 37 20.50 20.56 -12.21
CA TYR A 37 21.68 19.71 -12.40
C TYR A 37 21.31 18.28 -12.79
N VAL A 38 20.04 17.89 -12.63
CA VAL A 38 19.56 16.52 -12.84
C VAL A 38 18.61 16.46 -14.03
N ASP A 39 18.83 15.48 -14.91
CA ASP A 39 17.87 15.05 -15.91
C ASP A 39 16.90 14.04 -15.28
N THR A 40 15.69 14.50 -15.03
CA THR A 40 14.61 13.72 -14.44
C THR A 40 13.64 13.17 -15.49
N ALA A 41 13.93 13.36 -16.79
CA ALA A 41 13.17 12.76 -17.88
C ALA A 41 13.75 11.40 -18.31
N SER A 42 14.99 11.11 -17.89
CA SER A 42 15.62 9.80 -18.03
C SER A 42 15.32 8.91 -16.83
N GLU A 43 15.09 7.63 -17.06
CA GLU A 43 15.06 6.58 -16.02
C GLU A 43 16.20 5.58 -16.30
N PRO A 44 17.17 5.39 -15.38
CA PRO A 44 17.32 6.11 -14.11
C PRO A 44 17.71 7.58 -14.32
N TRP A 45 17.49 8.42 -13.30
CA TRP A 45 17.91 9.83 -13.30
C TRP A 45 19.42 9.97 -13.47
N LYS A 46 19.84 11.05 -14.14
CA LYS A 46 21.24 11.31 -14.44
C LYS A 46 21.62 12.75 -14.17
N TRP A 47 22.88 12.99 -13.85
CA TRP A 47 23.44 14.34 -13.89
C TRP A 47 23.46 14.87 -15.33
N ARG A 48 23.04 16.13 -15.52
CA ARG A 48 23.03 16.79 -16.84
C ARG A 48 24.43 17.08 -17.39
N ALA A 49 25.41 17.18 -16.50
CA ALA A 49 26.81 17.36 -16.84
C ALA A 49 27.67 16.40 -16.00
N ASP A 50 28.92 16.22 -16.42
CA ASP A 50 29.90 15.45 -15.66
C ASP A 50 30.46 16.30 -14.51
N PHE A 51 29.92 16.06 -13.32
CA PHE A 51 30.39 16.68 -12.07
C PHE A 51 31.38 15.78 -11.30
N GLY A 52 31.75 14.61 -11.83
CA GLY A 52 32.51 13.60 -11.09
C GLY A 52 31.74 13.00 -9.91
N LEU A 53 30.41 13.16 -9.88
CA LEU A 53 29.52 12.62 -8.85
C LEU A 53 28.98 11.26 -9.25
N ASP A 54 28.79 10.37 -8.27
CA ASP A 54 28.18 9.06 -8.50
C ASP A 54 26.70 9.22 -8.87
N PRO A 55 26.24 8.71 -10.04
CA PRO A 55 24.82 8.71 -10.39
C PRO A 55 23.95 7.95 -9.40
N ALA A 56 24.50 6.99 -8.64
CA ALA A 56 23.76 6.26 -7.61
C ALA A 56 23.24 7.17 -6.49
N ALA A 57 23.84 8.35 -6.29
CA ALA A 57 23.35 9.35 -5.33
C ALA A 57 21.93 9.86 -5.68
N LEU A 58 21.54 9.82 -6.96
CA LEU A 58 20.22 10.26 -7.44
C LEU A 58 19.12 9.22 -7.22
N ALA A 59 19.48 7.94 -7.03
CA ALA A 59 18.51 6.85 -6.94
C ALA A 59 17.52 7.03 -5.78
N ALA A 60 17.96 7.59 -4.66
CA ALA A 60 17.08 7.86 -3.53
C ALA A 60 16.06 8.98 -3.81
N PHE A 61 16.45 10.01 -4.56
CA PHE A 61 15.56 11.12 -4.96
C PHE A 61 14.56 10.68 -6.02
N GLU A 62 15.00 9.88 -6.99
CA GLU A 62 14.15 9.23 -7.97
C GLU A 62 13.12 8.34 -7.27
N GLN A 63 13.56 7.43 -6.39
CA GLN A 63 12.67 6.56 -5.63
C GLN A 63 11.70 7.34 -4.73
N ALA A 64 12.14 8.45 -4.12
CA ALA A 64 11.25 9.32 -3.35
C ALA A 64 10.19 10.00 -4.23
N ARG A 65 10.54 10.38 -5.47
CA ARG A 65 9.58 10.91 -6.44
C ARG A 65 8.53 9.87 -6.83
N HIS A 66 8.92 8.62 -7.11
CA HIS A 66 7.96 7.54 -7.34
C HIS A 66 7.04 7.35 -6.13
N ILE A 67 7.59 7.32 -4.91
CA ILE A 67 6.79 7.23 -3.67
C ILE A 67 5.77 8.36 -3.56
N ARG A 68 6.17 9.59 -3.88
CA ARG A 68 5.28 10.76 -3.89
C ARG A 68 4.17 10.59 -4.93
N ASP A 69 4.53 10.27 -6.17
CA ASP A 69 3.59 10.29 -7.29
C ASP A 69 2.53 9.17 -7.16
N ASP A 70 2.91 8.02 -6.61
CA ASP A 70 2.01 6.89 -6.38
C ASP A 70 1.08 7.07 -5.17
N LEU A 71 1.58 7.65 -4.08
CA LEU A 71 0.83 7.73 -2.82
C LEU A 71 0.10 9.05 -2.63
N PHE A 72 0.39 10.07 -3.43
CA PHE A 72 -0.26 11.38 -3.32
C PHE A 72 -0.99 11.77 -4.61
N PRO A 73 -1.85 10.90 -5.19
CA PRO A 73 -2.61 11.22 -6.40
C PRO A 73 -3.61 12.35 -6.08
N GLY A 74 -3.30 13.57 -6.49
CA GLY A 74 -4.08 14.78 -6.12
C GLY A 74 -3.46 15.63 -5.02
N GLY A 75 -2.22 15.35 -4.64
CA GLY A 75 -1.41 16.19 -3.77
C GLY A 75 -1.62 15.97 -2.26
N THR A 76 -2.57 15.10 -1.90
CA THR A 76 -2.85 14.69 -0.52
C THR A 76 -2.75 13.17 -0.45
N GLY A 77 -2.17 12.63 0.62
CA GLY A 77 -1.79 11.22 0.69
C GLY A 77 -1.19 10.87 2.05
N PRO A 78 -0.71 9.64 2.28
CA PRO A 78 -0.73 8.51 1.37
C PRO A 78 -2.17 8.03 1.14
N VAL A 79 -2.54 7.78 -0.11
CA VAL A 79 -3.81 7.21 -0.54
C VAL A 79 -3.55 6.05 -1.48
N MET A 80 -4.26 4.95 -1.27
CA MET A 80 -4.21 3.74 -2.08
C MET A 80 -5.61 3.43 -2.57
N ASN A 81 -5.83 3.60 -3.87
CA ASN A 81 -7.08 3.24 -4.51
C ASN A 81 -6.96 1.86 -5.15
N PHE A 82 -7.99 1.04 -5.02
CA PHE A 82 -8.06 -0.28 -5.62
C PHE A 82 -9.50 -0.74 -5.74
N THR A 83 -9.72 -1.82 -6.47
CA THR A 83 -10.97 -2.55 -6.51
C THR A 83 -10.74 -3.92 -5.89
N LEU A 84 -11.66 -4.36 -5.02
CA LEU A 84 -11.60 -5.65 -4.37
C LEU A 84 -12.81 -6.50 -4.78
N GLU A 85 -12.56 -7.71 -5.26
CA GLU A 85 -13.61 -8.65 -5.64
C GLU A 85 -13.47 -9.95 -4.84
N PRO A 86 -14.47 -10.35 -4.05
CA PRO A 86 -14.45 -11.64 -3.36
C PRO A 86 -14.62 -12.77 -4.37
N LYS A 87 -13.77 -13.79 -4.27
CA LYS A 87 -13.71 -14.91 -5.22
C LYS A 87 -14.15 -16.23 -4.59
N ASP A 88 -13.77 -16.47 -3.34
CA ASP A 88 -14.05 -17.75 -2.67
C ASP A 88 -14.05 -17.58 -1.15
N LEU A 89 -14.66 -18.53 -0.45
CA LEU A 89 -14.84 -18.52 0.99
C LEU A 89 -14.67 -19.94 1.55
N SER A 90 -14.11 -20.04 2.75
CA SER A 90 -14.00 -21.34 3.42
C SER A 90 -15.36 -22.05 3.51
N PRO A 91 -15.43 -23.37 3.24
CA PRO A 91 -16.71 -24.11 3.24
C PRO A 91 -17.48 -24.08 4.57
N ASN A 92 -16.79 -23.85 5.68
CA ASN A 92 -17.37 -23.74 7.02
C ASN A 92 -17.80 -22.31 7.39
N VAL A 93 -17.74 -21.36 6.47
CA VAL A 93 -18.12 -19.96 6.70
C VAL A 93 -19.32 -19.59 5.83
N ALA A 94 -20.36 -19.06 6.48
CA ALA A 94 -21.57 -18.57 5.82
C ALA A 94 -21.40 -17.15 5.26
N ARG A 95 -20.63 -16.31 5.94
CA ARG A 95 -20.39 -14.92 5.57
C ARG A 95 -19.02 -14.45 6.02
N VAL A 96 -18.34 -13.65 5.20
CA VAL A 96 -17.23 -12.81 5.64
C VAL A 96 -17.61 -11.34 5.52
N THR A 97 -17.16 -10.52 6.46
CA THR A 97 -17.26 -9.06 6.41
C THR A 97 -15.88 -8.46 6.60
N LEU A 98 -15.38 -7.77 5.58
CA LEU A 98 -14.19 -6.94 5.65
C LEU A 98 -14.63 -5.49 5.90
N ASN A 99 -14.26 -4.93 7.04
CA ASN A 99 -14.28 -3.49 7.27
C ASN A 99 -12.88 -2.95 6.98
N LEU A 100 -12.78 -2.07 6.00
CA LEU A 100 -11.59 -1.33 5.67
C LEU A 100 -11.80 0.14 6.01
N ASP A 101 -11.50 0.47 7.26
CA ASP A 101 -11.49 1.85 7.75
C ASP A 101 -12.81 2.59 7.47
N GLY A 102 -13.93 1.91 7.76
CA GLY A 102 -15.28 2.42 7.52
C GLY A 102 -15.96 1.92 6.23
N GLN A 103 -15.23 1.28 5.32
CA GLN A 103 -15.79 0.66 4.12
C GLN A 103 -16.07 -0.82 4.34
N ASN A 104 -17.33 -1.23 4.28
CA ASN A 104 -17.71 -2.63 4.44
C ASN A 104 -17.81 -3.32 3.07
N LEU A 105 -17.21 -4.50 2.98
CA LEU A 105 -17.48 -5.50 1.97
C LEU A 105 -17.98 -6.76 2.66
N VAL A 106 -19.14 -7.23 2.22
CA VAL A 106 -19.79 -8.42 2.79
C VAL A 106 -19.94 -9.46 1.69
N TYR A 107 -19.56 -10.70 1.99
CA TYR A 107 -19.58 -11.79 1.03
C TYR A 107 -20.19 -13.07 1.62
N TYR A 108 -21.07 -13.72 0.85
CA TYR A 108 -21.87 -14.89 1.25
C TYR A 108 -21.60 -16.12 0.36
N ASN A 109 -20.40 -16.22 -0.23
CA ASN A 109 -20.05 -17.28 -1.19
C ASN A 109 -20.98 -17.35 -2.43
N ASN A 110 -21.38 -16.19 -2.95
CA ASN A 110 -22.24 -16.05 -4.13
C ASN A 110 -21.52 -15.35 -5.30
N ALA A 111 -22.21 -15.09 -6.40
CA ALA A 111 -21.65 -14.24 -7.45
C ALA A 111 -21.50 -12.81 -6.94
N THR A 112 -20.31 -12.22 -7.08
CA THR A 112 -19.99 -10.88 -6.58
C THR A 112 -19.75 -9.90 -7.72
N ARG A 113 -19.64 -8.62 -7.35
CA ARG A 113 -19.13 -7.57 -8.22
C ARG A 113 -17.88 -6.97 -7.58
N PRO A 114 -16.90 -6.54 -8.38
CA PRO A 114 -15.77 -5.77 -7.89
C PRO A 114 -16.26 -4.50 -7.17
N GLN A 115 -15.73 -4.22 -5.98
CA GLN A 115 -16.06 -3.04 -5.18
C GLN A 115 -14.87 -2.08 -5.12
N PRO A 116 -15.00 -0.82 -5.57
CA PRO A 116 -13.95 0.16 -5.41
C PRO A 116 -13.78 0.51 -3.92
N MET A 117 -12.52 0.63 -3.50
CA MET A 117 -12.12 0.96 -2.14
C MET A 117 -10.93 1.91 -2.15
N THR A 118 -10.78 2.61 -1.03
CA THR A 118 -9.62 3.46 -0.78
C THR A 118 -9.05 3.22 0.61
N TRP A 119 -7.73 3.32 0.75
CA TRP A 119 -7.07 3.36 2.05
C TRP A 119 -6.18 4.60 2.14
N PRO A 120 -6.17 5.34 3.26
CA PRO A 120 -7.09 5.24 4.39
C PRO A 120 -8.55 5.46 3.98
N GLY A 121 -9.47 4.87 4.74
CA GLY A 121 -10.90 5.04 4.50
C GLY A 121 -11.40 6.36 5.06
N LYS A 122 -12.61 6.75 4.64
CA LYS A 122 -13.24 8.03 5.02
C LYS A 122 -13.42 8.24 6.53
N ASP A 123 -13.51 7.15 7.31
CA ASP A 123 -13.82 7.23 8.73
C ASP A 123 -12.54 7.40 9.56
N GLY A 124 -11.35 7.15 8.99
CA GLY A 124 -10.05 7.41 9.62
C GLY A 124 -9.85 6.72 10.98
N THR A 125 -10.54 5.60 11.19
CA THR A 125 -10.50 4.77 12.39
C THR A 125 -9.12 4.16 12.63
N GLY A 126 -8.36 3.93 11.55
CA GLY A 126 -7.09 3.21 11.60
C GLY A 126 -7.26 1.74 11.99
N VAL A 127 -8.46 1.18 11.83
CA VAL A 127 -8.80 -0.21 12.13
C VAL A 127 -9.28 -0.89 10.86
N ILE A 128 -8.80 -2.12 10.66
CA ILE A 128 -9.25 -3.01 9.60
C ILE A 128 -9.60 -4.34 10.22
N SER A 129 -10.83 -4.80 10.00
CA SER A 129 -11.33 -6.03 10.60
C SER A 129 -11.87 -6.98 9.54
N LEU A 130 -11.57 -8.25 9.72
CA LEU A 130 -12.12 -9.35 8.94
C LEU A 130 -12.90 -10.27 9.87
N ALA A 131 -14.22 -10.29 9.73
CA ALA A 131 -15.12 -11.10 10.55
C ALA A 131 -15.70 -12.25 9.73
N PHE A 132 -15.51 -13.48 10.21
CA PHE A 132 -16.09 -14.69 9.63
C PHE A 132 -17.26 -15.16 10.50
N GLN A 133 -18.43 -15.35 9.89
CA GLN A 133 -19.59 -15.98 10.49
C GLN A 133 -19.63 -17.47 10.09
N PRO A 134 -19.40 -18.40 11.01
CA PRO A 134 -19.46 -19.83 10.74
C PRO A 134 -20.86 -20.32 10.34
N VAL A 135 -20.93 -21.37 9.52
CA VAL A 135 -22.19 -21.99 9.08
C VAL A 135 -22.94 -22.73 10.19
N ASP A 136 -22.23 -23.17 11.22
CA ASP A 136 -22.78 -23.92 12.35
C ASP A 136 -23.44 -23.02 13.42
N GLY A 137 -23.45 -21.71 13.20
CA GLY A 137 -24.01 -20.72 14.12
C GLY A 137 -23.13 -20.39 15.31
N SER A 138 -21.88 -20.87 15.35
CA SER A 138 -20.92 -20.47 16.37
C SER A 138 -20.58 -18.96 16.27
N PRO A 139 -20.01 -18.35 17.34
CA PRO A 139 -19.67 -16.94 17.34
C PRO A 139 -18.73 -16.52 16.20
N GLU A 140 -18.82 -15.26 15.77
CA GLU A 140 -17.93 -14.74 14.74
C GLU A 140 -16.45 -14.85 15.17
N VAL A 141 -15.61 -15.18 14.20
CA VAL A 141 -14.16 -15.20 14.38
C VAL A 141 -13.57 -14.03 13.61
N MET A 142 -12.83 -13.19 14.34
CA MET A 142 -12.32 -11.93 13.82
C MET A 142 -10.78 -11.92 13.76
N LEU A 143 -10.26 -11.25 12.74
CA LEU A 143 -8.89 -10.76 12.64
C LEU A 143 -8.93 -9.24 12.54
N ASN A 144 -8.16 -8.56 13.39
CA ASN A 144 -8.08 -7.10 13.39
C ASN A 144 -6.64 -6.66 13.21
N GLU A 145 -6.43 -5.67 12.35
CA GLU A 145 -5.20 -4.91 12.24
C GLU A 145 -5.49 -3.46 12.56
N THR A 146 -4.56 -2.82 13.28
CA THR A 146 -4.71 -1.43 13.70
C THR A 146 -3.44 -0.65 13.45
N GLY A 147 -3.57 0.67 13.34
CA GLY A 147 -2.45 1.59 13.17
C GLY A 147 -2.46 2.32 11.84
N SER A 148 -1.49 3.22 11.69
CA SER A 148 -1.35 4.10 10.53
C SER A 148 -1.13 3.38 9.22
N TRP A 149 -0.80 2.08 9.24
CA TRP A 149 -0.58 1.25 8.05
C TRP A 149 -1.31 -0.10 8.12
N ALA A 150 -2.43 -0.15 8.84
CA ALA A 150 -3.20 -1.37 9.11
C ALA A 150 -3.53 -2.18 7.84
N TRP A 151 -3.77 -1.53 6.69
CA TRP A 151 -4.13 -2.25 5.45
C TRP A 151 -2.97 -3.06 4.91
N LEU A 152 -1.81 -2.44 4.78
CA LEU A 152 -0.63 -3.15 4.33
C LEU A 152 -0.23 -4.24 5.36
N ARG A 153 -0.48 -4.04 6.66
CA ARG A 153 -0.29 -5.09 7.68
C ARG A 153 -1.24 -6.27 7.45
N MET A 154 -2.51 -6.02 7.19
CA MET A 154 -3.50 -7.06 6.86
C MET A 154 -3.09 -7.84 5.61
N LEU A 155 -2.63 -7.15 4.55
CA LEU A 155 -2.12 -7.79 3.33
C LEU A 155 -0.90 -8.68 3.62
N ARG A 156 0.04 -8.21 4.45
CA ARG A 156 1.23 -8.96 4.87
C ARG A 156 0.88 -10.17 5.72
N GLY A 157 -0.13 -10.08 6.57
CA GLY A 157 -0.62 -11.20 7.39
C GLY A 157 -1.35 -12.27 6.57
N GLY A 158 -1.82 -11.92 5.37
CA GLY A 158 -2.44 -12.82 4.42
C GLY A 158 -1.46 -13.47 3.44
N ARG A 159 -2.01 -14.11 2.40
CA ARG A 159 -1.26 -14.54 1.22
C ARG A 159 -1.57 -13.59 0.08
N PHE A 160 -0.63 -12.71 -0.23
CA PHE A 160 -0.77 -11.70 -1.28
C PHE A 160 0.25 -11.98 -2.40
N ASN A 161 -0.23 -12.36 -3.58
CA ASN A 161 0.63 -12.78 -4.69
C ASN A 161 0.27 -12.04 -5.99
N ALA A 162 1.30 -11.63 -6.73
CA ALA A 162 1.14 -11.09 -8.07
C ALA A 162 0.52 -12.12 -9.02
N THR A 163 -0.24 -11.66 -10.00
CA THR A 163 -0.76 -12.48 -11.10
C THR A 163 0.02 -12.24 -12.38
N LYS A 164 -0.48 -12.74 -13.52
CA LYS A 164 0.08 -12.41 -14.85
C LYS A 164 -0.18 -10.98 -15.28
N LEU A 165 -1.17 -10.32 -14.67
CA LEU A 165 -1.48 -8.91 -14.90
C LEU A 165 -0.75 -8.08 -13.85
N THR A 166 -0.11 -6.99 -14.27
CA THR A 166 0.81 -6.21 -13.44
C THR A 166 0.12 -5.42 -12.33
N ASP A 167 -1.17 -5.16 -12.46
CA ASP A 167 -2.02 -4.43 -11.50
C ASP A 167 -3.01 -5.34 -10.75
N VAL A 168 -2.97 -6.66 -10.95
CA VAL A 168 -3.91 -7.61 -10.33
C VAL A 168 -3.18 -8.60 -9.44
N TYR A 169 -3.73 -8.78 -8.24
CA TYR A 169 -3.17 -9.62 -7.18
C TYR A 169 -4.22 -10.61 -6.68
N SER A 170 -3.78 -11.82 -6.38
CA SER A 170 -4.57 -12.77 -5.60
C SER A 170 -4.29 -12.55 -4.12
N LEU A 171 -5.35 -12.47 -3.32
CA LEU A 171 -5.28 -12.18 -1.90
C LEU A 171 -6.12 -13.19 -1.12
N ARG A 172 -5.47 -13.98 -0.25
CA ARG A 172 -6.17 -14.77 0.79
C ARG A 172 -5.98 -14.09 2.13
N LEU A 173 -7.07 -13.68 2.77
CA LEU A 173 -7.08 -13.24 4.16
C LEU A 173 -7.75 -14.29 5.03
N GLY A 174 -7.28 -14.48 6.26
CA GLY A 174 -7.84 -15.52 7.12
C GLY A 174 -7.22 -15.59 8.50
N THR A 175 -7.91 -16.29 9.39
CA THR A 175 -7.46 -16.56 10.76
C THR A 175 -8.12 -17.84 11.28
N LYS A 176 -7.45 -18.54 12.21
CA LYS A 176 -7.97 -19.76 12.88
C LYS A 176 -8.58 -20.80 11.93
N GLY A 177 -7.96 -21.02 10.77
CA GLY A 177 -8.41 -22.00 9.78
C GLY A 177 -9.56 -21.55 8.87
N MET A 178 -10.09 -20.34 9.06
CA MET A 178 -11.06 -19.69 8.15
C MET A 178 -10.35 -18.67 7.27
N TRP A 179 -10.80 -18.55 6.04
CA TRP A 179 -10.24 -17.69 5.03
C TRP A 179 -11.29 -17.23 4.00
N ALA A 180 -11.00 -16.10 3.38
CA ALA A 180 -11.68 -15.59 2.20
C ALA A 180 -10.64 -15.20 1.15
N ASP A 181 -10.93 -15.53 -0.11
CA ASP A 181 -10.13 -15.16 -1.26
C ASP A 181 -10.72 -13.95 -1.96
N PHE A 182 -9.83 -13.07 -2.37
CA PHE A 182 -10.13 -11.84 -3.08
C PHE A 182 -9.19 -11.71 -4.27
N GLU A 183 -9.67 -11.03 -5.30
CA GLU A 183 -8.84 -10.41 -6.31
C GLU A 183 -8.76 -8.92 -6.00
N LEU A 184 -7.53 -8.41 -5.88
CA LEU A 184 -7.26 -6.99 -5.68
C LEU A 184 -6.71 -6.44 -6.99
N LYS A 185 -7.40 -5.45 -7.55
CA LYS A 185 -6.93 -4.68 -8.70
C LYS A 185 -6.50 -3.28 -8.26
N ALA A 186 -5.22 -2.99 -8.37
CA ALA A 186 -4.64 -1.69 -8.06
C ALA A 186 -5.13 -0.61 -9.04
N ALA A 187 -5.23 0.64 -8.58
CA ALA A 187 -5.53 1.77 -9.48
C ALA A 187 -4.33 2.19 -10.34
N SER A 188 -3.12 1.77 -9.96
CA SER A 188 -1.87 2.02 -10.68
C SER A 188 -1.02 0.74 -10.71
N VAL A 189 -0.23 0.59 -11.78
CA VAL A 189 0.76 -0.49 -11.91
C VAL A 189 1.88 -0.32 -10.88
N GLU A 190 2.29 0.93 -10.64
CA GLU A 190 3.15 1.27 -9.52
C GLU A 190 2.27 1.40 -8.27
N ASN A 191 2.49 0.50 -7.31
CA ASN A 191 1.68 0.46 -6.10
C ASN A 191 2.51 -0.05 -4.90
N PRO A 192 2.15 0.39 -3.69
CA PRO A 192 2.87 0.08 -2.46
C PRO A 192 2.55 -1.30 -1.85
N TYR A 193 1.65 -2.10 -2.44
CA TYR A 193 1.12 -3.29 -1.77
C TYR A 193 2.18 -4.38 -1.52
N THR A 194 3.22 -4.44 -2.36
CA THR A 194 4.35 -5.37 -2.21
C THR A 194 5.45 -4.85 -1.29
N LEU A 195 5.34 -3.61 -0.82
CA LEU A 195 6.35 -2.85 -0.07
C LEU A 195 7.69 -2.63 -0.81
N GLU A 196 7.82 -3.08 -2.06
CA GLU A 196 9.09 -3.05 -2.80
C GLU A 196 9.61 -1.62 -2.99
N MET A 197 8.71 -0.66 -3.28
CA MET A 197 9.07 0.76 -3.38
C MET A 197 9.64 1.33 -2.07
N PHE A 198 9.17 0.87 -0.91
CA PHE A 198 9.69 1.33 0.38
C PHE A 198 11.03 0.69 0.72
N LYS A 199 11.25 -0.59 0.35
CA LYS A 199 12.53 -1.28 0.56
C LYS A 199 13.66 -0.68 -0.27
N LYS A 200 13.35 -0.21 -1.48
CA LYS A 200 14.32 0.43 -2.39
C LYS A 200 14.76 1.81 -1.91
N PHE A 201 14.03 2.42 -0.99
CA PHE A 201 14.39 3.73 -0.44
C PHE A 201 15.37 3.58 0.73
N THR A 202 16.54 4.19 0.60
CA THR A 202 17.49 4.42 1.69
C THR A 202 18.03 5.83 1.57
N CYS A 203 18.08 6.57 2.68
CA CYS A 203 18.64 7.92 2.66
C CYS A 203 20.11 7.87 2.21
N PRO A 204 20.50 8.67 1.21
CA PRO A 204 21.88 8.69 0.74
C PRO A 204 22.78 9.29 1.84
N PRO A 205 23.98 8.73 2.08
CA PRO A 205 24.89 9.23 3.11
C PRO A 205 25.49 10.59 2.74
N GLN A 206 25.54 10.92 1.46
CA GLN A 206 26.01 12.17 0.88
C GLN A 206 25.40 12.35 -0.52
N ILE A 207 25.42 13.59 -1.02
CA ILE A 207 25.04 13.97 -2.38
C ILE A 207 26.30 14.36 -3.12
#